data_AF-A0A7J9D2H8-F1
#
_entry.id   AF-A0A7J9D2H8-F1
#
_cell.length_a   1.000
_cell.length_b   1.000
_cell.length_c   1.000
_cell.angle_alpha   90.00
_cell.angle_beta   90.00
_cell.angle_gamma   90.00
#
_symmetry.space_group_name_H-M   'P 1'
#
loop_
_entity.id
_entity.type
_entity.pdbx_description
1 polymer ?
#
loop_
_entity_poly.entity_id
_entity_poly.type
_entity_poly.pdbx_seq_one_letter_code
_entity_poly.pdbx_strand_id
1 'polypeptide(L)'
;MTTLKYSWWWDTRVNDNIPMSSQENTRPIEEHLQVIPSELEIIKQDFEKRSLEFGKKIEQLEEEKMRLGLDVDIHKLEVEKLKKGKNKTEEDLDSLKIDYKKLHLSIRTAGLGKTSEQWRQEIKEEKVRVDQWERKFQDARVRKDALEKSLFES
;
A
#
# COMPACT_ATOMS: atom_id res chain seq x y z
N MET A 1 -21.58 6.59 -44.90
CA MET A 1 -20.87 5.42 -45.46
C MET A 1 -21.90 4.51 -46.08
N THR A 2 -21.97 4.52 -47.41
CA THR A 2 -22.79 3.59 -48.19
C THR A 2 -22.04 2.26 -48.24
N THR A 3 -22.65 1.19 -47.74
CA THR A 3 -22.01 -0.14 -47.69
C THR A 3 -21.82 -0.67 -49.11
N LEU A 4 -20.74 -1.43 -49.35
CA LEU A 4 -20.40 -2.01 -50.67
C LEU A 4 -21.58 -2.79 -51.30
N LYS A 5 -22.48 -3.30 -50.47
CA LYS A 5 -23.69 -4.02 -50.88
C LYS A 5 -24.74 -3.09 -51.52
N TYR A 6 -24.86 -1.85 -51.04
CA TYR A 6 -25.78 -0.84 -51.60
C TYR A 6 -25.30 -0.31 -52.95
N SER A 7 -23.98 -0.07 -53.10
CA SER A 7 -23.42 0.36 -54.39
C SER A 7 -23.54 -0.73 -55.45
N TRP A 8 -23.29 -1.99 -55.06
CA TRP A 8 -23.47 -3.14 -55.96
C TRP A 8 -24.92 -3.32 -56.39
N TRP A 9 -25.86 -3.11 -55.47
CA TRP A 9 -27.30 -3.14 -55.75
C TRP A 9 -27.74 -2.02 -56.72
N TRP A 10 -27.18 -0.82 -56.59
CA TRP A 10 -27.43 0.29 -57.51
C TRP A 10 -26.89 0.05 -58.92
N ASP A 11 -25.68 -0.49 -59.05
CA ASP A 11 -25.06 -0.76 -60.35
C ASP A 11 -25.78 -1.85 -61.15
N THR A 12 -26.55 -2.72 -60.47
CA THR A 12 -27.28 -3.83 -61.11
C THR A 12 -28.68 -3.42 -61.61
N ARG A 13 -29.21 -2.25 -61.21
CA ARG A 13 -30.53 -1.78 -61.69
C ARG A 13 -30.43 -1.18 -63.09
N VAL A 14 -30.95 -1.90 -64.08
CA VAL A 14 -31.33 -1.32 -65.38
C VAL A 14 -32.66 -0.57 -65.18
N ASN A 15 -32.75 0.68 -65.65
CA ASN A 15 -33.93 1.52 -65.51
C ASN A 15 -35.11 0.96 -66.34
N ASP A 16 -36.12 0.38 -65.69
CA ASP A 16 -37.30 -0.24 -66.33
C ASP A 16 -38.26 0.76 -67.04
N ASN A 17 -37.93 2.05 -67.10
CA ASN A 17 -38.76 3.06 -67.77
C ASN A 17 -38.55 3.17 -69.29
N ILE A 18 -37.77 2.28 -69.90
CA ILE A 18 -37.63 2.21 -71.36
C ILE A 18 -38.11 0.82 -71.81
N PRO A 19 -39.23 0.70 -72.54
CA PRO A 19 -39.62 -0.56 -73.14
C PRO A 19 -38.63 -0.88 -74.27
N MET A 20 -37.62 -1.70 -73.99
CA MET A 20 -36.75 -2.26 -75.03
C MET A 20 -37.41 -3.54 -75.57
N SER A 21 -38.10 -3.40 -76.70
CA SER A 21 -38.65 -4.53 -77.44
C SER A 21 -37.54 -5.24 -78.22
N SER A 22 -37.26 -6.51 -77.86
CA SER A 22 -37.21 -7.67 -78.76
C SER A 22 -36.20 -8.73 -78.30
N GLN A 23 -36.71 -9.96 -78.13
CA GLN A 23 -36.13 -11.18 -78.72
C GLN A 23 -34.85 -11.76 -78.09
N GLU A 24 -35.02 -12.66 -77.11
CA GLU A 24 -34.40 -14.01 -77.00
C GLU A 24 -34.64 -14.59 -75.59
N ASN A 25 -35.74 -15.32 -75.43
CA ASN A 25 -36.09 -15.99 -74.18
C ASN A 25 -35.42 -17.38 -74.13
N THR A 26 -34.16 -17.42 -73.70
CA THR A 26 -33.42 -18.66 -73.40
C THR A 26 -32.85 -18.67 -71.98
N ARG A 27 -33.41 -17.87 -71.07
CA ARG A 27 -33.06 -17.90 -69.64
C ARG A 27 -34.13 -18.65 -68.84
N PRO A 28 -33.76 -19.57 -67.94
CA PRO A 28 -34.72 -20.32 -67.14
C PRO A 28 -35.49 -19.36 -66.21
N ILE A 29 -36.79 -19.63 -66.02
CA ILE A 29 -37.71 -18.84 -65.16
C ILE A 29 -37.15 -18.64 -63.73
N GLU A 30 -36.27 -19.54 -63.28
CA GLU A 30 -35.55 -19.44 -62.01
C GLU A 30 -34.63 -18.21 -61.89
N GLU A 31 -34.00 -17.76 -62.98
CA GLU A 31 -33.23 -16.50 -62.99
C GLU A 31 -34.13 -15.27 -62.87
N HIS A 32 -35.37 -15.33 -63.37
CA HIS A 32 -36.35 -14.25 -63.27
C HIS A 32 -37.01 -14.16 -61.88
N LEU A 33 -36.89 -15.22 -61.06
CA LEU A 33 -37.39 -15.29 -59.69
C LEU A 33 -36.31 -14.96 -58.65
N GLN A 34 -35.14 -14.45 -59.06
CA GLN A 34 -34.12 -13.99 -58.15
C GLN A 34 -34.65 -12.77 -57.38
N VAL A 35 -35.20 -13.02 -56.19
CA VAL A 35 -35.76 -12.00 -55.30
C VAL A 35 -34.63 -11.08 -54.86
N ILE A 36 -34.48 -9.95 -55.56
CA ILE A 36 -33.54 -8.90 -55.17
C ILE A 36 -34.04 -8.31 -53.85
N PRO A 37 -33.24 -8.34 -52.77
CA PRO A 37 -33.63 -7.73 -51.51
C PRO A 37 -33.91 -6.24 -51.70
N SER A 38 -34.98 -5.75 -51.09
CA SER A 38 -35.30 -4.34 -51.12
C SER A 38 -34.28 -3.50 -50.33
N GLU A 39 -34.13 -2.21 -50.65
CA GLU A 39 -33.26 -1.30 -49.89
C GLU A 39 -33.57 -1.34 -48.39
N LEU A 40 -34.85 -1.42 -48.03
CA LEU A 40 -35.30 -1.52 -46.64
C LEU A 40 -34.85 -2.80 -45.95
N GLU A 41 -34.85 -3.92 -46.68
CA GLU A 41 -34.40 -5.22 -46.15
C GLU A 41 -32.89 -5.24 -45.90
N ILE A 42 -32.11 -4.62 -46.78
CA ILE A 42 -30.66 -4.43 -46.60
C ILE A 42 -30.39 -3.54 -45.38
N ILE A 43 -31.10 -2.42 -45.25
CA ILE A 43 -30.95 -1.49 -44.11
C ILE A 43 -31.32 -2.18 -42.80
N LYS A 44 -32.38 -3.00 -42.80
CA LYS A 44 -32.82 -3.77 -41.63
C LYS A 44 -31.74 -4.77 -41.19
N GLN A 45 -31.18 -5.55 -42.13
CA GLN A 45 -30.09 -6.49 -41.83
C GLN A 45 -28.85 -5.78 -41.27
N ASP A 46 -28.46 -4.63 -41.85
CA ASP A 46 -27.33 -3.84 -41.36
C ASP A 46 -27.59 -3.26 -39.96
N PHE A 47 -28.84 -2.88 -39.66
CA PHE A 47 -29.24 -2.43 -38.33
C PHE A 47 -29.20 -3.56 -37.30
N GLU A 48 -29.73 -4.74 -37.63
CA GLU A 48 -29.69 -5.92 -36.77
C GLU A 48 -28.24 -6.34 -36.47
N LYS A 49 -27.37 -6.35 -37.49
CA LYS A 49 -25.94 -6.66 -37.31
C LYS A 49 -25.25 -5.68 -36.35
N ARG A 50 -25.44 -4.37 -36.55
CA ARG A 50 -24.87 -3.34 -35.66
C ARG A 50 -25.42 -3.44 -34.25
N SER A 51 -26.71 -3.75 -34.10
CA SER A 51 -27.33 -3.92 -32.79
C SER A 51 -26.73 -5.12 -32.04
N LEU A 52 -26.44 -6.22 -32.73
CA LEU A 52 -25.76 -7.37 -32.14
C LEU A 52 -24.31 -7.04 -31.73
N GLU A 53 -23.58 -6.31 -32.57
CA GLU A 53 -22.22 -5.84 -32.25
C GLU A 53 -22.21 -4.93 -31.02
N PHE A 54 -23.18 -4.00 -30.92
CA PHE A 54 -23.32 -3.16 -29.73
C PHE A 54 -23.69 -3.96 -28.49
N GLY A 55 -24.58 -4.95 -28.61
CA GLY A 55 -24.91 -5.85 -27.49
C GLY A 55 -23.68 -6.54 -26.91
N LYS A 56 -22.83 -7.12 -27.78
CA LYS A 56 -21.56 -7.75 -27.36
C LYS A 56 -20.61 -6.76 -26.67
N LYS A 57 -20.54 -5.53 -27.18
CA LYS A 57 -19.69 -4.49 -26.58
C LYS A 57 -20.19 -4.04 -25.21
N ILE A 58 -21.51 -3.96 -25.03
CA ILE A 58 -22.12 -3.64 -23.74
C ILE A 58 -21.81 -4.74 -22.72
N GLU A 59 -21.98 -6.01 -23.10
CA GLU A 59 -21.67 -7.16 -22.23
C GLU A 59 -20.20 -7.16 -21.79
N GLN A 60 -19.27 -6.92 -22.72
CA GLN A 60 -17.84 -6.77 -22.41
C GLN A 60 -17.58 -5.64 -21.42
N LEU A 61 -18.19 -4.47 -21.63
CA LEU A 61 -18.02 -3.32 -20.74
C LEU A 61 -18.61 -3.58 -19.34
N GLU A 62 -19.72 -4.30 -19.25
CA GLU A 62 -20.30 -4.70 -17.97
C GLU A 62 -19.38 -5.67 -17.20
N GLU A 63 -18.77 -6.63 -17.89
CA GLU A 63 -17.77 -7.53 -17.30
C GLU A 63 -16.52 -6.77 -16.82
N GLU A 64 -15.98 -5.87 -17.63
CA GLU A 64 -14.85 -5.03 -17.24
C GLU A 64 -15.17 -4.15 -16.03
N LYS A 65 -16.37 -3.56 -16.00
CA LYS A 65 -16.84 -2.77 -14.86
C LYS A 65 -16.92 -3.61 -13.59
N MET A 66 -17.43 -4.85 -13.66
CA MET A 66 -17.46 -5.75 -12.51
C MET A 66 -16.06 -6.08 -12.02
N ARG A 67 -15.13 -6.42 -12.92
CA ARG A 67 -13.73 -6.70 -12.57
C ARG A 67 -13.06 -5.52 -11.88
N LEU A 68 -13.19 -4.32 -12.45
CA LEU A 68 -12.62 -3.10 -11.86
C LEU A 68 -13.26 -2.77 -10.51
N GLY A 69 -14.56 -3.04 -10.33
CA GLY A 69 -15.22 -2.91 -9.03
C GLY A 69 -14.58 -3.78 -7.96
N LEU A 70 -14.29 -5.04 -8.29
CA LEU A 70 -13.60 -5.97 -7.39
C LEU A 70 -12.18 -5.49 -7.07
N ASP A 71 -11.41 -5.03 -8.06
CA ASP A 71 -10.06 -4.51 -7.85
C ASP A 71 -10.06 -3.29 -6.90
N VAL A 72 -11.04 -2.39 -7.04
CA VAL A 72 -11.20 -1.25 -6.13
C VAL A 72 -11.46 -1.70 -4.69
N ASP A 73 -12.34 -2.69 -4.49
CA ASP A 73 -12.65 -3.23 -3.17
C ASP A 73 -11.44 -3.95 -2.55
N ILE A 74 -10.67 -4.70 -3.34
CA ILE A 74 -9.42 -5.33 -2.91
C ILE A 74 -8.42 -4.27 -2.43
N HIS A 75 -8.15 -3.24 -3.24
CA HIS A 75 -7.22 -2.17 -2.87
C HIS A 75 -7.69 -1.43 -1.61
N LYS A 76 -9.00 -1.18 -1.48
CA LYS A 76 -9.57 -0.55 -0.28
C LYS A 76 -9.30 -1.39 0.98
N LEU A 77 -9.48 -2.71 0.89
CA LEU A 77 -9.19 -3.63 1.99
C LEU A 77 -7.70 -3.69 2.33
N GLU A 78 -6.81 -3.67 1.33
CA GLU A 78 -5.36 -3.64 1.54
C GLU A 78 -4.91 -2.36 2.24
N VAL A 79 -5.41 -1.19 1.80
CA VAL A 79 -5.12 0.10 2.42
C VAL A 79 -5.55 0.12 3.89
N GLU A 80 -6.74 -0.40 4.19
CA GLU A 80 -7.21 -0.49 5.58
C GLU A 80 -6.37 -1.43 6.45
N LYS A 81 -5.93 -2.57 5.92
CA LYS A 81 -4.99 -3.47 6.64
C LYS A 81 -3.65 -2.78 6.92
N LEU A 82 -3.08 -2.11 5.93
CA LEU A 82 -1.83 -1.38 6.07
C LEU A 82 -1.95 -0.26 7.12
N LYS A 83 -3.06 0.48 7.12
CA LYS A 83 -3.33 1.53 8.10
C LYS A 83 -3.39 0.98 9.53
N LYS A 84 -4.07 -0.14 9.74
CA LYS A 84 -4.11 -0.81 11.06
C LYS A 84 -2.73 -1.27 11.52
N GLY A 85 -1.94 -1.85 10.62
CA GLY A 85 -0.56 -2.24 10.89
C GLY A 85 0.31 -1.06 11.30
N LYS A 86 0.25 0.04 10.54
CA LYS A 86 0.98 1.27 10.82
C LYS A 86 0.62 1.86 12.19
N ASN A 87 -0.66 1.98 12.49
CA ASN A 87 -1.11 2.54 13.78
C ASN A 87 -0.59 1.72 14.96
N LYS A 88 -0.62 0.39 14.87
CA LYS A 88 -0.07 -0.49 15.91
C LYS A 88 1.43 -0.27 16.10
N THR A 89 2.21 -0.23 15.00
CA THR A 89 3.65 0.02 15.09
C THR A 89 3.99 1.41 15.65
N GLU A 90 3.13 2.40 15.43
CA GLU A 90 3.27 3.75 15.95
C GLU A 90 2.98 3.80 17.46
N GLU A 91 1.92 3.14 17.92
CA GLU A 91 1.62 2.95 19.34
C GLU A 91 2.75 2.22 20.08
N ASP A 92 3.28 1.14 19.49
CA ASP A 92 4.40 0.38 20.04
C ASP A 92 5.66 1.26 20.14
N LEU A 93 5.93 2.10 19.14
CA LEU A 93 7.06 3.04 19.14
C LEU A 93 6.91 4.12 20.22
N ASP A 94 5.72 4.67 20.39
CA ASP A 94 5.44 5.66 21.43
C ASP A 94 5.57 5.08 22.83
N SER A 95 5.10 3.85 23.04
CA SER A 95 5.30 3.09 24.27
C SER A 95 6.80 2.89 24.56
N LEU A 96 7.56 2.43 23.58
CA LEU A 96 9.00 2.23 23.69
C LEU A 96 9.74 3.55 24.02
N LYS A 97 9.33 4.66 23.39
CA LYS A 97 9.89 5.99 23.66
C LYS A 97 9.61 6.45 25.09
N ILE A 98 8.43 6.16 25.64
CA ILE A 98 8.09 6.44 27.04
C ILE A 98 8.96 5.60 27.97
N ASP A 99 9.07 4.30 27.72
CA ASP A 99 9.85 3.39 28.56
C ASP A 99 11.35 3.71 28.52
N TYR A 100 11.88 4.08 27.36
CA TYR A 100 13.25 4.58 27.25
C TYR A 100 13.48 5.83 28.10
N LYS A 101 12.57 6.82 28.05
CA LYS A 101 12.67 8.03 28.87
C LYS A 101 12.64 7.70 30.36
N LYS A 102 11.76 6.79 30.79
CA LYS A 102 11.70 6.31 32.18
C LYS A 102 13.01 5.65 32.59
N LEU A 103 13.53 4.74 31.76
CA LEU A 103 14.79 4.04 32.03
C LEU A 103 15.95 5.03 32.19
N HIS A 104 16.08 6.00 31.27
CA HIS A 104 17.11 7.02 31.34
C HIS A 104 17.01 7.86 32.62
N LEU A 105 15.80 8.26 33.02
CA LEU A 105 15.56 8.95 34.29
C LEU A 105 15.95 8.07 35.50
N SER A 106 15.58 6.79 35.50
CA SER A 106 15.95 5.85 36.56
C SER A 106 17.48 5.67 36.68
N ILE A 107 18.19 5.56 35.56
CA ILE A 107 19.67 5.50 35.53
C ILE A 107 20.28 6.76 36.15
N ARG A 108 19.72 7.94 35.85
CA ARG A 108 20.17 9.22 36.43
C ARG A 108 19.92 9.27 37.94
N THR A 109 18.72 8.89 38.38
CA THR A 109 18.32 8.91 39.80
C THR A 109 19.11 7.91 40.65
N ALA A 110 19.36 6.70 40.13
CA ALA A 110 20.15 5.68 40.82
C ALA A 110 21.66 6.01 40.88
N GLY A 111 22.10 7.14 40.27
CA GLY A 111 23.52 7.49 40.18
C GLY A 111 24.34 6.58 39.27
N LEU A 112 23.68 5.67 38.54
CA LEU A 112 24.31 4.76 37.57
C LEU A 112 24.71 5.47 36.27
N GLY A 113 24.20 6.69 36.05
CA GLY A 113 24.61 7.55 34.93
C GLY A 113 25.97 8.23 35.10
N LYS A 114 26.68 7.98 36.21
CA LYS A 114 28.03 8.52 36.43
C LYS A 114 29.02 7.92 35.44
N THR A 115 29.93 8.74 34.92
CA THR A 115 31.03 8.25 34.09
C THR A 115 32.06 7.52 34.94
N SER A 116 32.85 6.63 34.33
CA SER A 116 33.90 5.88 35.03
C SER A 116 34.89 6.79 35.76
N GLU A 117 35.17 7.99 35.22
CA GLU A 117 36.04 8.97 35.86
C GLU A 117 35.46 9.54 37.15
N GLN A 118 34.16 9.84 37.17
CA GLN A 118 33.47 10.29 38.40
C GLN A 118 33.57 9.24 39.51
N TRP A 119 33.37 7.96 39.16
CA TRP A 119 33.56 6.87 40.12
C TRP A 119 35.00 6.74 40.62
N ARG A 120 36.00 6.90 39.74
CA ARG A 120 37.42 6.86 40.15
C ARG A 120 37.78 8.02 41.06
N GLN A 121 37.20 9.19 40.84
CA GLN A 121 37.40 10.37 41.67
C GLN A 121 36.83 10.15 43.07
N GLU A 122 35.57 9.70 43.19
CA GLU A 122 34.94 9.38 44.48
C GLU A 122 35.73 8.32 45.27
N ILE A 123 36.21 7.27 44.59
CA ILE A 123 37.06 6.24 45.24
C ILE A 123 38.37 6.84 45.77
N LYS A 124 38.99 7.77 45.04
CA LYS A 124 40.21 8.45 45.51
C LYS A 124 39.94 9.31 46.74
N GLU A 125 38.85 10.07 46.73
CA GLU A 125 38.44 10.91 47.86
C GLU A 125 38.12 10.07 49.10
N GLU A 126 37.43 8.94 48.93
CA GLU A 126 37.11 8.02 50.02
C GLU A 126 38.38 7.37 50.60
N LYS A 127 39.35 7.00 49.75
CA LYS A 127 40.65 6.49 50.20
C LYS A 127 41.40 7.50 51.06
N VAL A 128 41.45 8.77 50.63
CA VAL A 128 42.09 9.84 51.41
C VAL A 128 41.40 10.02 52.77
N ARG A 129 40.08 9.92 52.82
CA ARG A 129 39.33 9.96 54.08
C ARG A 129 39.68 8.78 54.99
N VAL A 130 39.76 7.56 54.46
CA VAL A 130 40.15 6.37 55.23
C VAL A 130 41.55 6.55 55.83
N ASP A 131 42.52 6.98 55.04
CA ASP A 131 43.90 7.23 55.50
C ASP A 131 43.96 8.30 56.60
N GLN A 132 43.07 9.30 56.53
CA GLN A 132 42.96 10.33 57.55
C GLN A 132 42.37 9.78 58.85
N TRP A 133 41.33 8.95 58.78
CA TRP A 133 40.74 8.30 59.95
C TRP A 133 41.71 7.31 60.60
N GLU A 134 42.46 6.55 59.82
CA GLU A 134 43.46 5.62 60.32
C GLU A 134 44.53 6.38 61.14
N ARG A 135 45.04 7.49 60.63
CA ARG A 135 45.97 8.34 61.39
C ARG A 135 45.40 8.85 62.70
N LYS A 136 44.14 9.32 62.69
CA LYS A 136 43.46 9.77 63.92
C LYS A 136 43.27 8.62 64.92
N PHE A 137 42.95 7.43 64.43
CA PHE A 137 42.79 6.24 65.26
C PHE A 137 44.10 5.84 65.93
N GLN A 138 45.20 5.82 65.18
CA GLN A 138 46.53 5.53 65.73
C GLN A 138 46.95 6.58 66.76
N ASP A 139 46.73 7.87 66.49
CA ASP A 139 47.03 8.94 67.45
C ASP A 139 46.22 8.79 68.74
N ALA A 140 44.92 8.49 68.63
CA ALA A 140 44.06 8.23 69.80
C ALA A 140 44.52 7.01 70.60
N ARG A 141 44.98 5.95 69.93
CA ARG A 141 45.52 4.75 70.56
C ARG A 141 46.80 5.04 71.33
N VAL A 142 47.74 5.78 70.73
CA VAL A 142 49.00 6.19 71.41
C VAL A 142 48.71 7.01 72.66
N ARG A 143 47.75 7.95 72.59
CA ARG A 143 47.34 8.74 73.76
C ARG A 143 46.71 7.88 74.86
N LYS A 144 45.90 6.89 74.48
CA LYS A 144 45.29 5.95 75.43
C LYS A 144 46.36 5.12 76.15
N ASP A 145 47.31 4.55 75.40
CA ASP A 145 48.38 3.73 75.96
C ASP A 145 49.29 4.57 76.89
N ALA A 146 49.53 5.84 76.56
CA ALA A 146 50.25 6.77 77.43
C ALA A 146 49.50 7.06 78.74
N LEU A 147 48.17 7.27 78.67
CA LEU A 147 47.33 7.45 79.86
C LEU A 147 47.30 6.19 80.74
N GLU A 148 47.14 5.00 80.15
CA GLU A 148 47.18 3.74 80.90
C GLU A 148 48.52 3.56 81.61
N LYS A 149 49.66 3.82 80.96
CA LYS A 149 50.97 3.79 81.62
C LYS A 149 51.07 4.76 82.79
N SER A 150 50.61 6.00 82.62
CA SER A 150 50.62 7.00 83.70
C SER A 150 49.74 6.64 84.91
N LEU A 151 48.69 5.83 84.70
CA LEU A 151 47.82 5.31 85.76
C LEU A 151 48.42 4.12 86.52
N PHE A 152 49.24 3.29 85.86
CA PHE A 152 49.92 2.16 86.49
C PHE A 152 51.24 2.54 87.19
N GLU A 153 51.82 3.69 86.86
CA GLU A 153 53.06 4.21 87.45
C GLU A 153 52.85 5.18 88.63
N SER A 154 51.60 5.42 89.06
CA SER A 154 51.24 6.12 90.32
C SER A 154 50.93 5.14 91.44
#